data_AF-A0A9J6EL52-F1
#
_entry.id   AF-A0A9J6EL52-F1
#
_cell.length_a   1.000
_cell.length_b   1.000
_cell.length_c   1.000
_cell.angle_alpha   90.00
_cell.angle_beta   90.00
_cell.angle_gamma   90.00
#
_symmetry.space_group_name_H-M   'P 1'
#
loop_
_entity.id
_entity.type
_entity.pdbx_description
1 polymer ?
#
loop_
_entity_poly.entity_id
_entity_poly.type
_entity_poly.pdbx_seq_one_letter_code
_entity_poly.pdbx_strand_id
1 'polypeptide(L)'
;MISFTCNYIKNDNIGLMSNAHLAWADQLPDGIFSPRCLSLAKKIATSLDFAKTGIPARMEKSERVYRYPEFMEKTGSKDTYRSSRILGQLYRLNRGLVTSGFCSCTEHKARNSMFEYPDWQKYERPARLAKALYEELMNQILHRHWHCQ
;
A
#
# COMPACT_ATOMS: atom_id res chain seq x y z
N MET A 1 4.65 -28.54 20.57
CA MET A 1 4.45 -27.99 19.21
C MET A 1 3.12 -27.25 19.08
N ILE A 2 1.97 -27.90 19.33
CA ILE A 2 0.64 -27.28 19.26
C ILE A 2 0.51 -26.05 20.19
N SER A 3 1.05 -26.11 21.41
CA SER A 3 1.01 -24.99 22.37
C SER A 3 1.73 -23.74 21.87
N PHE A 4 2.86 -23.90 21.18
CA PHE A 4 3.61 -22.79 20.58
C PHE A 4 2.82 -22.17 19.43
N THR A 5 2.26 -22.98 18.53
CA THR A 5 1.44 -22.49 17.42
C THR A 5 0.22 -21.72 17.92
N CYS A 6 -0.47 -22.22 18.94
CA CYS A 6 -1.57 -21.50 19.56
C CYS A 6 -1.13 -20.16 20.16
N ASN A 7 0.04 -20.11 20.83
CA ASN A 7 0.57 -18.87 21.38
C ASN A 7 1.01 -17.89 20.30
N TYR A 8 1.58 -18.37 19.19
CA TYR A 8 1.93 -17.55 18.03
C TYR A 8 0.68 -16.87 17.46
N ILE A 9 -0.35 -17.65 17.12
CA ILE A 9 -1.60 -17.11 16.56
C ILE A 9 -2.27 -16.14 17.53
N LYS A 10 -2.30 -16.45 18.84
CA LYS A 10 -2.90 -15.57 19.86
C LYS A 10 -2.20 -14.22 20.01
N ASN A 11 -0.89 -14.15 19.73
CA ASN A 11 -0.11 -12.93 19.90
C ASN A 11 0.25 -12.28 18.55
N ASP A 12 -0.35 -12.71 17.45
CA ASP A 12 -0.20 -12.05 16.15
C ASP A 12 -0.97 -10.72 16.15
N ASN A 13 -0.27 -9.65 16.53
CA ASN A 13 -0.80 -8.29 16.61
C ASN A 13 0.10 -7.27 15.91
N ILE A 14 1.07 -7.74 15.12
CA ILE A 14 2.05 -6.89 14.45
C ILE A 14 1.37 -5.93 13.46
N GLY A 15 0.42 -6.42 12.67
CA GLY A 15 -0.32 -5.58 11.71
C GLY A 15 -1.10 -4.45 12.40
N LEU A 16 -1.64 -4.72 13.59
CA LEU A 16 -2.31 -3.70 14.39
C LEU A 16 -1.32 -2.63 14.86
N MET A 17 -0.15 -3.04 15.36
CA MET A 17 0.91 -2.13 15.80
C MET A 17 1.50 -1.30 14.67
N SER A 18 1.74 -1.90 13.50
CA SER A 18 2.25 -1.21 12.32
C SER A 18 1.26 -0.14 11.82
N ASN A 19 -0.04 -0.48 11.78
CA ASN A 19 -1.08 0.48 11.42
C ASN A 19 -1.19 1.63 12.43
N ALA A 20 -1.09 1.33 13.72
CA ALA A 20 -1.08 2.36 14.75
C ALA A 20 0.17 3.26 14.64
N HIS A 21 1.34 2.67 14.40
CA HIS A 21 2.59 3.40 14.21
C HIS A 21 2.49 4.37 13.03
N LEU A 22 1.94 3.91 11.90
CA LEU A 22 1.74 4.74 10.71
C LEU A 22 0.82 5.93 10.98
N ALA A 23 -0.32 5.70 11.64
CA ALA A 23 -1.25 6.77 11.94
C ALA A 23 -0.73 7.76 13.00
N TRP A 24 -0.02 7.29 14.03
CA TRP A 24 0.62 8.18 15.00
C TRP A 24 1.75 9.00 14.39
N ALA A 25 2.55 8.41 13.49
CA ALA A 25 3.63 9.12 12.81
C ALA A 25 3.09 10.23 11.89
N ASP A 26 1.90 10.06 11.34
CA ASP A 26 1.23 11.11 10.57
C ASP A 26 0.66 12.22 11.49
N GLN A 27 0.00 11.82 12.58
CA GLN A 27 -0.75 12.71 13.47
C GLN A 27 0.13 13.56 14.40
N LEU A 28 1.23 13.00 14.90
CA LEU A 28 2.08 13.67 15.88
C LEU A 28 3.08 14.63 15.20
N PRO A 29 3.40 15.78 15.84
CA PRO A 29 4.31 16.77 15.26
C PRO A 29 5.72 16.18 15.01
N ASP A 30 6.22 15.41 15.98
CA ASP A 30 7.54 14.75 15.91
C ASP A 30 7.55 13.52 15.00
N GLY A 31 6.38 13.15 14.45
CA GLY A 31 6.19 12.00 13.58
C GLY A 31 6.78 10.70 14.15
N ILE A 32 7.66 10.06 13.37
CA ILE A 32 8.31 8.79 13.75
C ILE A 32 9.20 8.91 14.99
N PHE A 33 9.67 10.12 15.33
CA PHE A 33 10.51 10.37 16.50
C PHE A 33 9.69 10.59 17.78
N SER A 34 8.37 10.63 17.68
CA SER A 34 7.52 10.73 18.86
C SER A 34 7.76 9.53 19.81
N PRO A 35 7.69 9.73 21.15
CA PRO A 35 7.87 8.65 22.12
C PRO A 35 6.93 7.46 21.88
N ARG A 36 5.72 7.74 21.37
CA ARG A 36 4.72 6.73 21.05
C ARG A 36 5.11 5.88 19.84
N CYS A 37 5.59 6.50 18.76
CA CYS A 37 6.11 5.78 17.60
C CYS A 37 7.35 4.95 17.97
N LEU A 38 8.27 5.50 18.76
CA LEU A 38 9.45 4.77 19.24
C LEU A 38 9.07 3.56 20.10
N SER A 39 8.07 3.68 20.98
CA SER A 39 7.53 2.56 21.77
C SER A 39 6.94 1.47 20.86
N LEU A 40 6.09 1.88 19.90
CA LEU A 40 5.49 0.96 18.94
C LEU A 40 6.55 0.25 18.06
N ALA A 41 7.57 0.97 17.60
CA ALA A 41 8.65 0.40 16.80
C ALA A 41 9.41 -0.69 17.56
N LYS A 42 9.71 -0.47 18.85
CA LYS A 42 10.33 -1.49 19.72
C LYS A 42 9.43 -2.72 19.85
N LYS A 43 8.13 -2.52 20.07
CA LYS A 43 7.15 -3.62 20.20
C LYS A 43 7.00 -4.41 18.90
N ILE A 44 6.99 -3.73 17.75
CA ILE A 44 6.96 -4.38 16.42
C ILE A 44 8.21 -5.26 16.22
N ALA A 45 9.40 -4.75 16.56
CA ALA A 45 10.63 -5.52 16.48
C ALA A 45 10.56 -6.80 17.35
N THR A 46 10.11 -6.67 18.60
CA THR A 46 9.91 -7.83 19.50
C THR A 46 8.89 -8.82 18.93
N SER A 47 7.77 -8.36 18.35
CA SER A 47 6.77 -9.25 17.75
C SER A 47 7.30 -10.01 16.53
N LEU A 48 8.17 -9.40 15.70
CA LEU A 48 8.80 -10.10 14.58
C LEU A 48 9.69 -11.25 15.06
N ASP A 49 10.45 -11.01 16.12
CA ASP A 49 11.32 -12.01 16.73
C ASP A 49 10.58 -12.94 17.70
N PHE A 50 9.25 -12.86 17.81
CA PHE A 50 8.46 -13.76 18.66
C PHE A 50 8.69 -15.23 18.28
N ALA A 51 8.76 -15.56 17.00
CA ALA A 51 8.99 -16.93 16.54
C ALA A 51 10.33 -17.51 17.03
N LYS A 52 11.32 -16.65 17.29
CA LYS A 52 12.67 -17.03 17.74
C LYS A 52 12.82 -16.98 19.26
N THR A 53 12.24 -15.96 19.89
CA THR A 53 12.45 -15.65 21.31
C THR A 53 11.32 -16.14 22.21
N GLY A 54 10.12 -16.37 21.66
CA GLY A 54 8.91 -16.68 22.42
C GLY A 54 8.35 -15.53 23.26
N ILE A 55 8.92 -14.31 23.16
CA ILE A 55 8.53 -13.14 23.97
C ILE A 55 7.42 -12.36 23.27
N PRO A 56 6.18 -12.34 23.79
CA PRO A 56 5.10 -11.61 23.14
C PRO A 56 5.20 -10.10 23.40
N ALA A 57 4.97 -9.29 22.38
CA ALA A 57 4.72 -7.85 22.56
C ALA A 57 3.23 -7.55 22.41
N ARG A 58 2.74 -6.54 23.14
CA ARG A 58 1.34 -6.12 23.10
C ARG A 58 1.24 -4.61 23.06
N MET A 59 0.28 -4.14 22.27
CA MET A 59 -0.09 -2.74 22.21
C MET A 59 -0.80 -2.32 23.50
N GLU A 60 -0.41 -1.17 24.03
CA GLU A 60 -1.08 -0.55 25.17
C GLU A 60 -2.33 0.23 24.75
N LYS A 61 -3.23 0.49 25.71
CA LYS A 61 -4.45 1.27 25.44
C LYS A 61 -4.12 2.68 24.94
N SER A 62 -3.06 3.30 25.46
CA SER A 62 -2.55 4.62 25.07
C SER A 62 -2.00 4.68 23.65
N GLU A 63 -1.62 3.53 23.07
CA GLU A 63 -1.08 3.39 21.73
C GLU A 63 -2.17 3.13 20.69
N ARG A 64 -3.43 2.94 21.11
CA ARG A 64 -4.56 2.74 20.20
C ARG A 64 -4.94 4.05 19.52
N VAL A 65 -5.04 3.98 18.20
CA VAL A 65 -5.42 5.11 17.36
C VAL A 65 -6.94 5.20 17.24
N TYR A 66 -7.48 6.40 17.47
CA TYR A 66 -8.90 6.71 17.35
C TYR A 66 -9.26 7.34 16.01
N ARG A 67 -8.34 8.10 15.41
CA ARG A 67 -8.51 8.76 14.11
C ARG A 67 -7.42 8.35 13.14
N TYR A 68 -7.80 8.00 11.92
CA TYR A 68 -6.87 7.53 10.90
C TYR A 68 -6.71 8.57 9.79
N PRO A 69 -5.52 8.68 9.17
CA PRO A 69 -5.37 9.54 8.01
C PRO A 69 -6.14 8.96 6.81
N GLU A 70 -6.62 9.84 5.93
CA GLU A 70 -7.47 9.47 4.78
C GLU A 70 -6.84 8.45 3.83
N PHE A 71 -5.51 8.42 3.73
CA PHE A 71 -4.79 7.48 2.87
C PHE A 71 -4.84 6.04 3.38
N MET A 72 -5.30 5.81 4.61
CA MET A 72 -5.50 4.45 5.17
C MET A 72 -6.91 3.89 4.89
N GLU A 73 -7.77 4.65 4.21
CA GLU A 73 -9.09 4.20 3.71
C GLU A 73 -9.97 3.52 4.77
N LYS A 74 -9.94 4.03 6.02
CA LYS A 74 -10.78 3.52 7.12
C LYS A 74 -12.17 4.15 7.18
N THR A 75 -12.56 4.87 6.13
CA THR A 75 -13.86 5.53 5.99
C THR A 75 -14.99 4.51 6.18
N GLY A 76 -15.98 4.84 7.00
CA GLY A 76 -17.13 3.97 7.34
C GLY A 76 -16.94 3.10 8.59
N SER A 77 -15.71 2.85 9.04
CA SER A 77 -15.44 2.07 10.27
C SER A 77 -14.77 2.88 11.39
N LYS A 78 -14.04 3.95 11.03
CA LYS A 78 -13.31 4.81 11.96
C LYS A 78 -13.35 6.27 11.51
N ASP A 79 -13.21 7.17 12.48
CA ASP A 79 -12.97 8.58 12.22
C ASP A 79 -11.72 8.76 11.36
N THR A 80 -11.84 9.61 10.35
CA THR A 80 -10.79 9.85 9.36
C THR A 80 -10.46 11.34 9.27
N TYR A 81 -9.19 11.70 9.06
CA TYR A 81 -8.74 13.08 8.86
C TYR A 81 -7.87 13.24 7.61
N ARG A 82 -7.83 14.47 7.08
CA ARG A 82 -7.00 14.81 5.92
C ARG A 82 -5.55 15.03 6.34
N SER A 83 -4.64 14.13 5.94
CA SER A 83 -3.21 14.24 6.26
C SER A 83 -2.54 15.40 5.51
N SER A 84 -1.76 16.23 6.22
CA SER A 84 -0.93 17.29 5.62
C SER A 84 0.45 16.79 5.17
N ARG A 85 0.83 15.57 5.56
CA ARG A 85 2.14 14.97 5.27
C ARG A 85 2.21 14.45 3.83
N ILE A 86 3.43 14.07 3.42
CA ILE A 86 3.73 13.61 2.06
C ILE A 86 2.86 12.42 1.63
N LEU A 87 2.59 11.46 2.52
CA LEU A 87 1.76 10.30 2.21
C LEU A 87 0.32 10.71 1.87
N GLY A 88 -0.27 11.63 2.63
CA GLY A 88 -1.58 12.19 2.31
C GLY A 88 -1.61 12.95 0.99
N GLN A 89 -0.55 13.71 0.68
CA GLN A 89 -0.43 14.42 -0.59
C GLN A 89 -0.34 13.45 -1.77
N LEU A 90 0.54 12.44 -1.68
CA LEU A 90 0.71 11.41 -2.70
C LEU A 90 -0.58 10.61 -2.92
N TYR A 91 -1.26 10.22 -1.84
CA TYR A 91 -2.52 9.50 -1.93
C TYR A 91 -3.57 10.29 -2.72
N ARG A 92 -3.74 11.59 -2.42
CA ARG A 92 -4.69 12.44 -3.16
C ARG A 92 -4.31 12.63 -4.63
N LEU A 93 -3.03 12.83 -4.93
CA LEU A 93 -2.54 12.95 -6.30
C LEU A 93 -2.82 11.68 -7.10
N ASN A 94 -2.48 10.51 -6.55
CA ASN A 94 -2.69 9.22 -7.21
C ASN A 94 -4.18 8.88 -7.32
N ARG A 95 -4.99 9.20 -6.32
CA ARG A 95 -6.44 8.99 -6.39
C ARG A 95 -7.06 9.80 -7.54
N GLY A 96 -6.57 11.02 -7.76
CA GLY A 96 -6.93 11.83 -8.93
C GLY A 96 -6.59 11.14 -10.26
N LEU A 97 -5.41 10.51 -10.36
CA LEU A 97 -5.00 9.75 -11.54
C LEU A 97 -5.82 8.48 -11.77
N VAL A 98 -6.19 7.75 -10.71
CA VAL A 98 -7.05 6.57 -10.85
C VAL A 98 -8.45 6.96 -11.30
N THR A 99 -9.01 8.06 -10.76
CA THR A 99 -10.35 8.55 -11.10
C THR A 99 -10.43 9.18 -12.48
N SER A 100 -9.36 9.82 -12.97
CA SER A 100 -9.34 10.44 -14.31
C SER A 100 -9.14 9.42 -15.46
N GLY A 101 -9.22 8.12 -15.16
CA GLY A 101 -8.61 7.07 -15.98
C GLY A 101 -7.09 7.26 -15.99
N PHE A 102 -6.31 6.29 -16.43
CA PHE A 102 -4.91 6.56 -16.76
C PHE A 102 -4.88 7.73 -17.75
N CYS A 103 -4.67 8.93 -17.23
CA CYS A 103 -4.59 10.15 -18.00
C CYS A 103 -3.41 9.89 -18.93
N SER A 104 -3.70 9.89 -20.23
CA SER A 104 -2.79 9.45 -21.28
C SER A 104 -1.37 9.75 -20.88
N CYS A 105 -0.58 8.70 -20.64
CA CYS A 105 0.87 8.85 -20.69
C CYS A 105 1.10 9.58 -22.00
N THR A 106 1.48 10.87 -21.95
CA THR A 106 1.99 11.53 -23.13
C THR A 106 3.03 10.57 -23.63
N GLU A 107 2.83 10.04 -24.83
CA GLU A 107 3.77 9.13 -25.46
C GLU A 107 5.12 9.81 -25.34
N HIS A 108 5.91 9.45 -24.33
CA HIS A 108 7.29 9.86 -24.29
C HIS A 108 7.91 9.00 -25.37
N LYS A 109 7.86 9.53 -26.60
CA LYS A 109 8.56 9.08 -27.80
C LYS A 109 10.07 9.28 -27.61
N ALA A 110 10.59 8.97 -26.43
CA ALA A 110 11.99 8.76 -26.22
C ALA A 110 12.34 7.44 -26.91
N ARG A 111 12.50 7.51 -28.24
CA ARG A 111 13.15 6.46 -29.02
C ARG A 111 14.56 6.36 -28.49
N ASN A 112 14.79 5.42 -27.59
CA ASN A 112 16.12 5.10 -27.12
C ASN A 112 16.69 4.06 -28.07
N SER A 113 17.68 4.46 -28.87
CA SER A 113 18.29 3.61 -29.90
C SER A 113 18.89 2.34 -29.32
N MET A 114 19.17 2.27 -28.01
CA MET A 114 19.64 1.08 -27.33
C MET A 114 18.60 -0.05 -27.26
N PHE A 115 17.30 0.27 -27.36
CA PHE A 115 16.21 -0.70 -27.29
C PHE A 115 15.61 -1.03 -28.66
N GLU A 116 16.16 -0.51 -29.76
CA GLU A 116 15.70 -0.87 -31.10
C GLU A 116 16.25 -2.23 -31.52
N TYR A 117 15.37 -3.21 -31.70
CA TYR A 117 15.75 -4.53 -32.22
C TYR A 117 15.99 -4.45 -33.74
N PRO A 118 17.08 -5.05 -34.29
CA PRO A 118 17.32 -5.04 -35.73
C PRO A 118 16.15 -5.62 -36.54
N ASP A 119 15.76 -4.93 -37.61
CA ASP A 119 14.62 -5.29 -38.46
C ASP A 119 13.28 -5.43 -37.73
N TRP A 120 13.07 -4.74 -36.60
CA TRP A 120 11.82 -4.81 -35.83
C TRP A 120 10.57 -4.46 -36.67
N GLN A 121 10.74 -3.69 -37.75
CA GLN A 121 9.66 -3.25 -38.65
C GLN A 121 8.87 -4.44 -39.21
N LYS A 122 9.50 -5.61 -39.39
CA LYS A 122 8.81 -6.84 -39.85
C LYS A 122 7.77 -7.35 -38.85
N TYR A 123 7.92 -7.00 -37.58
CA TYR A 123 7.03 -7.40 -36.49
C TYR A 123 6.05 -6.30 -36.07
N GLU A 124 6.11 -5.11 -36.69
CA GLU A 124 5.28 -3.97 -36.26
C GLU A 124 3.79 -4.27 -36.38
N ARG A 125 3.35 -4.82 -37.53
CA ARG A 125 1.95 -5.19 -37.76
C ARG A 125 1.44 -6.26 -36.78
N PRO A 126 2.10 -7.43 -36.63
CA PRO A 126 1.63 -8.44 -35.68
C PRO A 126 1.69 -7.96 -34.23
N ALA A 127 2.69 -7.16 -33.84
CA ALA A 127 2.78 -6.60 -32.50
C ALA A 127 1.62 -5.64 -32.20
N ARG A 128 1.24 -4.76 -33.14
CA ARG A 128 0.09 -3.87 -32.98
C ARG A 128 -1.23 -4.63 -32.84
N LEU A 129 -1.42 -5.67 -33.65
CA LEU A 129 -2.58 -6.56 -33.56
C LEU A 129 -2.67 -7.26 -32.20
N ALA A 130 -1.57 -7.85 -31.75
CA ALA A 130 -1.50 -8.53 -30.46
C ALA A 130 -1.76 -7.56 -29.29
N LYS A 131 -1.21 -6.35 -29.35
CA LYS A 131 -1.47 -5.29 -28.36
C LYS A 131 -2.95 -4.91 -28.33
N ALA A 132 -3.57 -4.67 -29.48
CA ALA A 132 -4.98 -4.30 -29.55
C ALA A 132 -5.90 -5.40 -28.99
N LEU A 133 -5.60 -6.67 -29.30
CA LEU A 133 -6.33 -7.81 -28.72
C LEU A 133 -6.17 -7.89 -27.20
N TYR A 134 -4.97 -7.64 -26.69
CA TYR A 134 -4.71 -7.61 -25.26
C TYR A 134 -5.46 -6.49 -24.54
N GLU A 135 -5.46 -5.27 -25.11
CA GLU A 135 -6.18 -4.13 -24.57
C GLU A 135 -7.69 -4.41 -24.50
N GLU A 136 -8.27 -4.99 -25.55
CA GLU A 136 -9.67 -5.41 -25.57
C GLU A 136 -9.98 -6.43 -24.47
N LEU A 137 -9.16 -7.47 -24.33
CA LEU A 137 -9.32 -8.48 -23.29
C LEU A 137 -9.25 -7.86 -21.88
N MET A 138 -8.28 -6.97 -21.66
CA MET A 138 -8.12 -6.30 -20.37
C MET A 138 -9.31 -5.40 -20.04
N ASN A 139 -9.83 -4.66 -21.02
CA ASN A 139 -11.04 -3.86 -20.84
C ASN A 139 -12.24 -4.73 -20.48
N GLN A 140 -12.42 -5.88 -21.12
CA GLN A 140 -13.49 -6.82 -20.79
C GLN A 140 -13.36 -7.37 -19.36
N ILE A 141 -12.16 -7.75 -18.93
CA ILE A 141 -11.89 -8.23 -17.56
C ILE A 141 -12.20 -7.13 -16.55
N LEU A 142 -11.72 -5.90 -16.81
CA LEU A 142 -11.96 -4.75 -15.95
C LEU A 142 -13.47 -4.46 -15.85
N HIS A 143 -14.20 -4.37 -16.97
CA HIS A 143 -15.64 -4.14 -16.92
C HIS A 143 -16.41 -5.22 -16.16
N ARG A 144 -16.00 -6.50 -16.30
CA ARG A 144 -16.66 -7.63 -15.63
C ARG A 144 -16.45 -7.65 -14.12
N HIS A 145 -15.31 -7.18 -13.63
CA HIS A 145 -14.94 -7.32 -12.22
C HIS A 145 -14.91 -6.00 -11.43
N TRP A 146 -14.90 -4.85 -12.10
CA TRP A 146 -14.77 -3.55 -11.41
C TRP A 146 -16.11 -2.88 -11.07
N HIS A 147 -17.21 -3.23 -11.74
CA HIS A 147 -18.55 -2.69 -11.46
C HIS A 147 -19.34 -3.44 -10.37
N CYS A 148 -18.72 -4.37 -9.63
CA CYS A 148 -19.29 -4.93 -8.40
C CYS A 148 -18.74 -4.20 -7.17
N GLN A 149 -19.24 -2.99 -6.92
CA GLN A 149 -19.24 -2.34 -5.61
C GLN A 149 -20.61 -1.72 -5.37
#